data_AF-A0A0A8ZBE8-F1
#
_entry.id   AF-A0A0A8ZBE8-F1
#
_cell.length_a   1.000
_cell.length_b   1.000
_cell.length_c   1.000
_cell.angle_alpha   90.00
_cell.angle_beta   90.00
_cell.angle_gamma   90.00
#
_symmetry.space_group_name_H-M   'P 1'
#
loop_
_entity.id
_entity.type
_entity.pdbx_description
1 polymer ?
#
loop_
_entity_poly.entity_id
_entity_poly.type
_entity_poly.pdbx_seq_one_letter_code
_entity_poly.pdbx_strand_id
1 'polypeptide(L)'
;MQPLVDEFQKLWEGVEAYDASIKRKFTMRAIYLWSVHDFMAYRDFAGWSTHGRLACPCGYGCQGFQLHNGHKACWFDCHKRFLPQNHQFRKHANGFRKNIRVFDETPRRLTRKNSRPM
;
A
#
# COMPACT_ATOMS: atom_id res chain seq x y z
N MET A 1 -2.12 -15.16 8.10
CA MET A 1 -2.86 -14.08 8.79
C MET A 1 -4.00 -14.59 9.69
N GLN A 2 -4.70 -15.66 9.33
CA GLN A 2 -5.79 -16.21 10.17
C GLN A 2 -5.44 -16.38 11.66
N PRO A 3 -4.26 -16.95 12.05
CA PRO A 3 -3.93 -17.12 13.47
C PRO A 3 -3.88 -15.80 14.25
N LEU A 4 -3.39 -14.73 13.61
CA LEU A 4 -3.31 -13.40 14.22
C LEU A 4 -4.69 -12.78 14.39
N VAL A 5 -5.59 -12.99 13.43
CA VAL A 5 -6.99 -12.50 13.52
C VAL A 5 -7.71 -13.20 14.67
N ASP A 6 -7.54 -14.51 14.81
CA ASP A 6 -8.16 -15.30 15.87
C ASP A 6 -7.65 -14.88 17.27
N GLU A 7 -6.36 -14.59 17.39
CA GLU A 7 -5.78 -14.06 18.63
C GLU A 7 -6.32 -12.67 18.97
N PHE A 8 -6.42 -11.77 17.98
CA PHE A 8 -7.01 -10.45 18.20
C PHE A 8 -8.50 -10.54 18.58
N GLN A 9 -9.24 -11.50 18.02
CA GLN A 9 -10.64 -11.72 18.38
C GLN A 9 -10.77 -12.12 19.86
N LYS A 10 -9.91 -13.03 20.33
CA LYS A 10 -9.85 -13.42 21.76
C LYS A 10 -9.44 -12.24 22.64
N LEU A 11 -8.46 -11.45 22.21
CA LEU A 11 -8.02 -10.25 22.94
C LEU A 11 -9.09 -9.15 22.96
N TRP A 12 -9.97 -9.07 21.97
CA TRP A 12 -11.08 -8.13 21.96
C TRP A 12 -12.14 -8.49 23.01
N GLU A 13 -12.50 -9.78 23.11
CA GLU A 13 -13.39 -10.28 24.17
C GLU A 13 -12.75 -10.06 25.56
N GLY A 14 -11.45 -10.34 25.65
CA GLY A 14 -10.60 -10.12 26.80
C GLY A 14 -10.05 -11.42 27.37
N VAL A 15 -8.79 -11.40 27.80
CA VAL A 15 -8.11 -12.56 28.39
C VAL A 15 -7.61 -12.22 29.79
N GLU A 16 -7.60 -13.21 30.70
CA GLU A 16 -7.03 -13.03 32.03
C GLU A 16 -5.50 -12.94 31.93
N ALA A 17 -4.95 -11.80 32.38
CA ALA A 17 -3.51 -11.55 32.45
C ALA A 17 -3.11 -11.24 33.89
N TYR A 18 -1.86 -11.57 34.25
CA TYR A 18 -1.32 -11.28 35.57
C TYR A 18 -0.36 -10.10 35.49
N ASP A 19 -0.63 -9.05 36.27
CA ASP A 19 0.26 -7.92 36.43
C ASP A 19 1.26 -8.21 37.56
N ALA A 20 2.55 -8.35 37.19
CA ALA A 20 3.62 -8.64 38.13
C ALA A 20 3.96 -7.47 39.07
N SER A 21 3.65 -6.22 38.67
CA SER A 21 3.94 -5.02 39.46
C SER A 21 3.01 -4.87 40.66
N ILE A 22 1.70 -5.05 40.43
CA ILE A 22 0.64 -4.98 41.45
C ILE A 22 0.20 -6.36 41.97
N LYS A 23 0.79 -7.44 41.45
CA LYS A 23 0.55 -8.84 41.84
C LYS A 23 -0.93 -9.25 41.80
N ARG A 24 -1.64 -8.85 40.76
CA ARG A 24 -3.08 -9.10 40.60
C ARG A 24 -3.41 -9.53 39.17
N LYS A 25 -4.50 -10.29 39.06
CA LYS A 25 -5.10 -10.66 37.79
C LYS A 25 -6.02 -9.55 37.31
N PHE A 26 -6.00 -9.27 36.01
CA PHE A 26 -6.89 -8.32 35.37
C PHE A 26 -7.30 -8.84 33.98
N THR A 27 -8.41 -8.34 33.45
CA THR A 27 -8.84 -8.65 32.09
C THR A 27 -8.13 -7.73 31.11
N MET A 28 -7.21 -8.27 30.33
CA MET A 28 -6.50 -7.54 29.29
C MET A 28 -7.33 -7.56 28.00
N ARG A 29 -7.52 -6.39 27.40
CA ARG A 29 -8.07 -6.24 26.05
C ARG A 29 -7.07 -5.54 25.14
N ALA A 30 -7.00 -5.97 23.89
CA ALA A 30 -6.16 -5.33 22.88
C ALA A 30 -6.95 -5.06 21.60
N ILE A 31 -6.59 -3.98 20.92
CA ILE A 31 -7.20 -3.54 19.67
C ILE A 31 -6.08 -3.22 18.70
N TYR A 32 -6.21 -3.71 17.47
CA TYR A 32 -5.31 -3.33 16.38
C TYR A 32 -5.79 -2.03 15.73
N LEU A 33 -4.98 -0.96 15.82
CA LEU A 33 -5.29 0.34 15.20
C LEU A 33 -4.63 0.51 13.84
N TRP A 34 -3.29 0.44 13.78
CA TRP A 34 -2.51 0.52 12.55
C TRP A 34 -1.19 -0.24 12.70
N SER A 35 -0.65 -0.69 11.58
CA SER A 35 0.70 -1.22 11.43
C SER A 35 1.50 -0.33 10.48
N VAL A 36 2.82 -0.36 10.64
CA VAL A 36 3.74 0.14 9.62
C VAL A 36 4.35 -1.08 8.95
N HIS A 37 4.00 -1.28 7.68
CA HIS A 37 4.54 -2.35 6.87
C HIS A 37 5.65 -1.81 5.98
N ASP A 38 6.71 -2.59 5.84
CA ASP A 38 7.62 -2.39 4.74
C ASP A 38 6.94 -2.78 3.41
N PHE A 39 7.64 -2.52 2.30
CA PHE A 39 7.08 -2.80 0.98
C PHE A 39 6.82 -4.29 0.76
N MET A 40 7.57 -5.19 1.41
CA MET A 40 7.39 -6.63 1.24
C MET A 40 6.15 -7.15 1.99
N ALA A 41 5.97 -6.72 3.23
CA ALA A 41 4.80 -7.04 4.05
C ALA A 41 3.52 -6.49 3.41
N TYR A 42 3.57 -5.41 2.63
CA TYR A 42 2.43 -4.92 1.86
C TYR A 42 1.77 -6.01 0.98
N ARG A 43 2.56 -6.99 0.50
CA ARG A 43 2.02 -8.15 -0.22
C ARG A 43 0.99 -8.92 0.59
N ASP A 44 1.36 -9.26 1.82
CA ASP A 44 0.61 -10.19 2.65
C ASP A 44 -0.64 -9.53 3.24
N PHE A 45 -0.55 -8.23 3.51
CA PHE A 45 -1.66 -7.47 4.09
C PHE A 45 -2.61 -6.90 3.04
N ALA A 46 -2.12 -6.47 1.87
CA ALA A 46 -2.95 -5.86 0.83
C ALA A 46 -3.30 -6.78 -0.33
N GLY A 47 -2.82 -8.03 -0.33
CA GLY A 47 -2.95 -8.94 -1.46
C GLY A 47 -2.28 -8.39 -2.74
N TRP A 48 -1.29 -7.50 -2.57
CA TRP A 48 -0.69 -6.76 -3.67
C TRP A 48 0.57 -7.45 -4.19
N SER A 49 0.84 -7.38 -5.50
CA SER A 49 2.12 -7.88 -6.01
C SER A 49 3.25 -6.95 -5.57
N THR A 50 4.29 -7.47 -4.91
CA THR A 50 5.51 -6.69 -4.63
C THR A 50 6.58 -6.83 -5.69
N HIS A 51 6.29 -7.60 -6.74
CA HIS A 51 7.22 -7.93 -7.82
C HIS A 51 6.65 -7.61 -9.20
N GLY A 52 7.54 -7.39 -10.16
CA GLY A 52 7.18 -7.17 -11.56
C GLY A 52 6.42 -5.87 -11.81
N ARG A 53 5.93 -5.65 -13.03
CA ARG A 53 5.34 -4.36 -13.44
C ARG A 53 4.13 -3.91 -12.59
N LEU A 54 3.46 -4.83 -11.90
CA LEU A 54 2.30 -4.55 -11.06
C LEU A 54 2.66 -4.08 -9.64
N ALA A 55 3.94 -4.02 -9.28
CA ALA A 55 4.32 -3.64 -7.92
C ALA A 55 4.24 -2.15 -7.58
N CYS A 56 3.80 -1.29 -8.50
CA CYS A 56 3.71 0.14 -8.19
C CYS A 56 2.75 0.38 -7.02
N PRO A 57 3.15 1.13 -5.97
CA PRO A 57 2.25 1.59 -4.91
C PRO A 57 1.13 2.52 -5.42
N CYS A 58 1.25 2.91 -6.68
CA CYS A 58 0.38 3.78 -7.46
C CYS A 58 -1.03 3.22 -7.67
N GLY A 59 -1.26 1.97 -7.26
CA GLY A 59 -2.57 1.35 -7.34
C GLY A 59 -2.98 0.95 -8.75
N TYR A 60 -4.27 0.64 -8.89
CA TYR A 60 -4.84 0.06 -10.11
C TYR A 60 -4.70 0.98 -11.33
N GLY A 61 -4.34 0.38 -12.47
CA GLY A 61 -4.10 1.07 -13.74
C GLY A 61 -2.71 1.69 -13.86
N CYS A 62 -1.85 1.58 -12.85
CA CYS A 62 -0.44 1.89 -13.03
C CYS A 62 0.24 0.84 -13.93
N GLN A 63 0.81 1.29 -15.04
CA GLN A 63 1.57 0.43 -15.94
C GLN A 63 3.07 0.67 -15.75
N GLY A 64 3.68 -0.15 -14.88
CA GLY A 64 5.13 -0.25 -14.85
C GLY A 64 5.66 -0.77 -16.19
N PHE A 65 6.90 -0.43 -16.53
CA PHE A 65 7.58 -0.94 -17.71
C PHE A 65 8.83 -1.72 -17.32
N GLN A 66 9.47 -2.31 -18.31
CA GLN A 66 10.72 -3.02 -18.11
C GLN A 66 11.84 -2.20 -18.75
N LEU A 67 12.94 -2.01 -18.03
CA LEU A 67 14.12 -1.35 -18.59
C LEU A 67 14.71 -2.22 -19.70
N HIS A 68 15.07 -1.59 -20.82
CA HIS A 68 15.56 -2.29 -22.00
C HIS A 68 16.82 -3.11 -21.71
N ASN A 69 17.84 -2.48 -21.11
CA ASN A 69 19.14 -3.12 -20.87
C ASN A 69 19.16 -3.99 -19.61
N GLY A 70 18.43 -3.56 -18.57
CA GLY A 70 18.47 -4.22 -17.26
C GLY A 70 17.40 -5.29 -17.06
N HIS A 71 16.40 -5.34 -17.94
CA HIS A 71 15.23 -6.23 -17.83
C HIS A 71 14.47 -6.16 -16.48
N LYS A 72 14.77 -5.18 -15.63
CA LYS A 72 14.09 -4.96 -14.35
C LYS A 72 12.80 -4.18 -14.56
N ALA A 73 11.79 -4.51 -13.77
CA ALA A 73 10.58 -3.71 -13.68
C ALA A 73 10.93 -2.33 -13.11
N CYS A 74 10.34 -1.28 -13.68
CA CYS A 74 10.53 0.09 -13.28
C CYS A 74 9.18 0.81 -13.34
N TRP A 75 8.98 1.70 -12.37
CA TRP A 75 7.79 2.54 -12.26
C TRP A 75 8.14 4.02 -12.21
N PHE A 76 9.41 4.34 -12.47
CA PHE A 76 9.85 5.71 -12.72
C PHE A 76 8.99 6.28 -13.84
N ASP A 77 8.35 7.43 -13.62
CA ASP A 77 7.39 8.08 -14.54
C ASP A 77 5.90 7.67 -14.41
N CYS A 78 5.57 6.58 -13.71
CA CYS A 78 4.17 6.18 -13.50
C CYS A 78 3.38 7.15 -12.61
N HIS A 79 4.08 7.94 -11.79
CA HIS A 79 3.48 8.87 -10.84
C HIS A 79 2.99 10.18 -11.47
N LYS A 80 3.40 10.51 -12.71
CA LYS A 80 2.99 11.76 -13.37
C LYS A 80 1.47 11.88 -13.52
N ARG A 81 0.76 10.75 -13.58
CA ARG A 81 -0.70 10.73 -13.66
C ARG A 81 -1.39 11.33 -12.43
N PHE A 82 -0.71 11.39 -11.27
CA PHE A 82 -1.25 11.99 -10.05
C PHE A 82 -1.17 13.52 -10.03
N LEU A 83 -0.41 14.11 -10.96
CA LEU A 83 -0.35 15.56 -11.11
C LEU A 83 -1.66 16.08 -11.74
N PRO A 84 -2.03 17.36 -11.52
CA PRO A 84 -3.17 17.97 -12.19
C PRO A 84 -3.09 17.83 -13.72
N GLN A 85 -4.23 17.73 -14.40
CA GLN A 85 -4.29 17.50 -15.86
C GLN A 85 -3.48 18.52 -16.67
N ASN A 86 -3.46 19.77 -16.22
CA ASN A 86 -2.77 20.87 -16.87
C ASN A 86 -1.30 21.04 -16.43
N HIS A 87 -0.77 20.13 -15.61
CA HIS A 87 0.59 20.23 -15.10
C HIS A 87 1.64 19.98 -16.21
N GLN A 88 2.60 20.90 -16.35
CA GLN A 88 3.60 20.89 -17.44
C GLN A 88 4.37 19.56 -17.53
N PHE A 89 4.73 18.97 -16.38
CA PHE A 89 5.43 17.68 -16.34
C PHE A 89 4.66 16.51 -16.97
N ARG A 90 3.31 16.53 -17.04
CA ARG A 90 2.56 15.48 -17.74
C ARG A 90 2.87 15.42 -19.24
N LYS A 91 3.21 16.58 -19.83
CA LYS A 91 3.55 16.73 -21.26
C LYS A 91 5.05 16.75 -21.53
N HIS A 92 5.88 16.71 -20.49
CA HIS A 92 7.32 16.84 -20.59
C HIS A 92 7.95 15.53 -21.08
N ALA A 93 8.22 15.46 -22.39
CA ALA A 93 8.67 14.24 -23.07
C ALA A 93 10.16 13.90 -22.89
N ASN A 94 10.97 14.88 -22.47
CA ASN A 94 12.44 14.75 -22.47
C ASN A 94 13.07 14.62 -21.07
N GLY A 95 12.37 15.06 -20.02
CA GLY A 95 12.89 14.99 -18.64
C GLY A 95 12.52 13.72 -17.88
N PHE A 96 11.81 12.80 -18.53
CA PHE A 96 11.38 11.54 -17.93
C PHE A 96 11.63 10.40 -18.93
N ARG A 97 10.61 9.60 -19.26
CA ARG A 97 10.73 8.59 -20.29
C ARG A 97 10.60 9.23 -21.68
N LYS A 98 11.61 8.97 -22.52
CA LYS A 98 11.74 9.55 -23.87
C LYS A 98 10.43 9.40 -24.65
N ASN A 99 9.93 10.53 -25.16
CA ASN A 99 8.73 10.62 -25.99
C ASN A 99 7.42 10.18 -25.32
N ILE A 100 7.38 10.07 -23.98
CA ILE A 100 6.15 9.72 -23.26
C ILE A 100 5.47 10.97 -22.70
N ARG A 101 4.19 11.13 -23.07
CA ARG A 101 3.27 12.14 -22.54
C ARG A 101 2.09 11.42 -21.89
N VAL A 102 1.64 11.93 -20.75
CA VAL A 102 0.56 11.34 -19.95
C VAL A 102 -0.70 12.19 -20.11
N PHE A 103 -1.72 11.63 -20.76
CA PHE A 103 -3.02 12.28 -20.95
C PHE A 103 -4.15 11.58 -20.19
N ASP A 104 -3.87 10.44 -19.57
CA ASP A 104 -4.84 9.70 -18.74
C ASP A 104 -5.47 10.62 -17.70
N GLU A 105 -6.68 10.30 -17.26
CA GLU A 105 -7.26 10.99 -16.11
C GLU A 105 -6.44 10.76 -14.85
N THR A 106 -6.42 11.77 -13.97
CA THR A 106 -5.85 11.61 -12.64
C THR A 106 -6.61 10.52 -11.90
N PRO A 107 -5.94 9.47 -11.40
CA PRO A 107 -6.60 8.44 -10.62
C PRO A 107 -7.39 9.06 -9.48
N ARG A 108 -8.59 8.54 -9.24
CA ARG A 108 -9.35 8.93 -8.05
C ARG A 108 -8.49 8.62 -6.84
N ARG A 109 -8.22 9.64 -6.00
CA ARG A 109 -7.60 9.41 -4.71
C ARG A 109 -8.48 8.44 -3.93
N LEU A 110 -7.88 7.35 -3.49
CA LEU A 110 -8.52 6.46 -2.53
C LEU A 110 -8.74 7.26 -1.26
N THR A 111 -10.00 7.58 -0.99
CA THR A 111 -10.44 8.13 0.29
C THR A 111 -11.15 7.03 1.05
N ARG A 112 -11.30 7.15 2.37
CA ARG A 112 -12.02 6.18 3.21
C ARG A 112 -13.42 5.81 2.66
N LYS A 113 -14.06 6.68 1.88
CA LYS A 113 -15.37 6.44 1.25
C LYS A 113 -15.31 5.61 -0.03
N ASN A 114 -14.17 5.61 -0.71
CA ASN A 114 -13.97 5.00 -2.03
C ASN A 114 -12.93 3.85 -2.00
N SER A 115 -12.35 3.54 -0.85
CA SER A 115 -11.63 2.30 -0.63
C SER A 115 -12.64 1.16 -0.63
N ARG A 116 -12.54 0.23 -1.59
CA ARG A 116 -13.24 -1.05 -1.45
C ARG A 116 -12.77 -1.68 -0.13
N PRO A 117 -13.67 -2.25 0.69
CA PRO A 117 -13.22 -3.09 1.78
C PRO A 117 -12.32 -4.18 1.19
N MET A 118 -11.16 -4.39 1.82
CA MET A 118 -10.33 -5.57 1.55
C MET A 118 -11.09 -6.82 1.95
#